data_AF-A0A564YHH0-F1
#
_entry.id   AF-A0A564YHH0-F1
#
_cell.length_a   1.000
_cell.length_b   1.000
_cell.length_c   1.000
_cell.angle_alpha   90.00
_cell.angle_beta   90.00
_cell.angle_gamma   90.00
#
_symmetry.space_group_name_H-M   'P 1'
#
loop_
_entity.id
_entity.type
_entity.pdbx_description
1 polymer ?
#
loop_
_entity_poly.entity_id
_entity_poly.type
_entity_poly.pdbx_seq_one_letter_code
_entity_poly.pdbx_strand_id
1 'polypeptide(L)'
;MKVFKFVEDKDIFQKFYSNMLARRLVHNQSISEDAEGAMITLLRNSCGLEYTSKLQRMFQDVTSSRDLNACFNEWLKARKEERRDQLDNLSNMADFTIMVLSSNAWPFQAQSQLNLPYELEKCLKVFTEFYQGHHEGRKLAWCYQLCRGEVVSLYTKMRYTFTVSTYQMAILMLFNNANCYSVRQIRELTSLDENMLNQILNIFLKARILMVIAGDASEEQLRQQQTEESTLASTSDALPTLIPDTLLTLFFNYNNKRIRVNLNMPVKSEVKQETETTLANVECDRKLGIQACIVRIMKTRKRLNHQQLLREVIDQMASRFNPPVSQIKLCINSLIERDFIKRDPNNLNIYEYIA
;
A
#
# COMPACT_ATOMS: atom_id res chain seq x y z
N MET A 1 -11.40 20.92 14.44
CA MET A 1 -11.03 22.15 13.71
C MET A 1 -10.52 23.30 14.57
N LYS A 2 -11.09 23.59 15.75
CA LYS A 2 -10.60 24.71 16.60
C LYS A 2 -9.15 24.52 17.06
N VAL A 3 -8.76 23.30 17.45
CA VAL A 3 -7.37 22.96 17.84
C VAL A 3 -6.42 22.95 16.64
N PHE A 4 -6.89 22.50 15.47
CA PHE A 4 -6.08 22.40 14.26
C PHE A 4 -5.50 23.73 13.77
N LYS A 5 -6.15 24.86 14.10
CA LYS A 5 -5.63 26.20 13.80
C LYS A 5 -4.32 26.52 14.55
N PHE A 6 -4.09 25.88 15.69
CA PHE A 6 -2.91 26.08 16.55
C PHE A 6 -1.80 25.06 16.27
N VAL A 7 -2.01 24.13 15.33
CA VAL A 7 -0.98 23.17 14.93
C VAL A 7 -0.02 23.86 13.95
N GLU A 8 1.27 23.86 14.29
CA GLU A 8 2.33 24.45 13.47
C GLU A 8 2.67 23.58 12.25
N ASP A 9 2.76 22.25 12.44
CA ASP A 9 3.09 21.27 11.40
C ASP A 9 1.85 20.73 10.67
N LYS A 10 1.20 21.58 9.87
CA LYS A 10 -0.02 21.19 9.13
C LYS A 10 0.25 20.19 8.02
N ASP A 11 1.45 20.20 7.46
CA ASP A 11 1.88 19.29 6.39
C ASP A 11 2.05 17.84 6.88
N ILE A 12 2.54 17.63 8.10
CA ILE A 12 2.56 16.30 8.74
C ILE A 12 1.14 15.78 8.85
N PHE A 13 0.22 16.58 9.42
CA PHE A 13 -1.18 16.19 9.53
C PHE A 13 -1.79 15.90 8.16
N GLN A 14 -1.49 16.70 7.14
CA GLN A 14 -1.96 16.49 5.77
C GLN A 14 -1.57 15.12 5.24
N LYS A 15 -0.28 14.74 5.38
CA LYS A 15 0.23 13.49 4.84
C LYS A 15 -0.37 12.28 5.55
N PHE A 16 -0.41 12.30 6.88
CA PHE A 16 -1.04 11.24 7.66
C PHE A 16 -2.54 11.13 7.37
N TYR A 17 -3.25 12.26 7.33
CA TYR A 17 -4.68 12.28 6.99
C TYR A 17 -4.91 11.73 5.59
N SER A 18 -4.09 12.12 4.61
CA SER A 18 -4.14 11.61 3.24
C SER A 18 -3.92 10.11 3.18
N ASN A 19 -2.96 9.56 3.92
CA ASN A 19 -2.70 8.12 3.97
C ASN A 19 -3.87 7.37 4.61
N MET A 20 -4.39 7.88 5.73
CA MET A 20 -5.54 7.26 6.40
C MET A 20 -6.80 7.30 5.55
N LEU A 21 -7.09 8.44 4.90
CA LEU A 21 -8.22 8.56 3.99
C LEU A 21 -8.06 7.61 2.80
N ALA A 22 -6.89 7.57 2.17
CA ALA A 22 -6.62 6.68 1.06
C ALA A 22 -6.85 5.20 1.45
N ARG A 23 -6.39 4.78 2.63
CA ARG A 23 -6.65 3.43 3.16
C ARG A 23 -8.15 3.18 3.38
N ARG A 24 -8.88 4.13 3.96
CA ARG A 24 -10.34 3.99 4.18
C ARG A 24 -11.11 3.86 2.87
N LEU A 25 -10.77 4.67 1.88
CA LEU A 25 -11.38 4.67 0.55
C LEU A 25 -11.13 3.34 -0.19
N VAL A 26 -9.87 2.87 -0.23
CA VAL A 26 -9.52 1.59 -0.88
C VAL A 26 -10.21 0.40 -0.18
N HIS A 27 -10.26 0.37 1.14
CA HIS A 27 -10.83 -0.77 1.86
C HIS A 27 -12.35 -0.69 2.04
N ASN A 28 -13.01 0.35 1.51
CA ASN A 28 -14.42 0.68 1.77
C ASN A 28 -14.76 0.66 3.28
N GLN A 29 -13.87 1.24 4.10
CA GLN A 29 -14.03 1.35 5.55
C GLN A 29 -14.60 2.72 5.97
N SER A 30 -14.95 3.58 5.01
CA SER A 30 -15.56 4.87 5.29
C SER A 30 -16.96 4.69 5.87
N ILE A 31 -17.24 5.36 6.98
CA ILE A 31 -18.53 5.29 7.70
C ILE A 31 -19.64 5.98 6.88
N SER A 32 -19.32 7.10 6.25
CA SER A 32 -20.22 7.86 5.38
C SER A 32 -19.39 8.70 4.42
N GLU A 33 -19.72 8.63 3.12
CA GLU A 33 -19.07 9.46 2.10
C GLU A 33 -19.38 10.96 2.32
N ASP A 34 -20.58 11.29 2.78
CA ASP A 34 -20.98 12.67 3.09
C ASP A 34 -20.19 13.25 4.27
N ALA A 35 -19.95 12.46 5.31
CA ALA A 35 -19.17 12.89 6.48
C ALA A 35 -17.71 13.18 6.11
N GLU A 36 -17.11 12.34 5.26
CA GLU A 36 -15.76 12.56 4.74
C GLU A 36 -15.70 13.81 3.83
N GLY A 37 -16.70 14.00 2.97
CA GLY A 37 -16.84 15.19 2.13
C GLY A 37 -16.99 16.49 2.94
N ALA A 38 -17.76 16.46 4.02
CA ALA A 38 -17.89 17.57 4.96
C ALA A 38 -16.56 17.90 5.63
N MET A 39 -15.79 16.87 6.05
CA MET A 39 -14.47 17.06 6.65
C MET A 39 -13.46 17.69 5.67
N ILE A 40 -13.47 17.28 4.40
CA ILE A 40 -12.64 17.89 3.36
C ILE A 40 -13.02 19.35 3.14
N THR A 41 -14.31 19.67 3.15
CA THR A 41 -14.79 21.05 3.00
C THR A 41 -14.32 21.93 4.17
N LEU A 42 -14.36 21.40 5.39
CA LEU A 42 -13.80 22.08 6.57
C LEU A 42 -12.29 22.30 6.42
N LEU A 43 -11.54 21.30 5.94
CA LEU A 43 -10.10 21.42 5.70
C LEU A 43 -9.80 22.48 4.64
N ARG A 44 -10.58 22.52 3.57
CA ARG A 44 -10.48 23.52 2.50
C ARG A 44 -10.67 24.94 3.04
N ASN A 45 -11.65 25.15 3.90
CA ASN A 45 -11.91 26.47 4.50
C ASN A 45 -10.78 26.90 5.46
N SER A 46 -10.06 25.95 6.06
CA SER A 46 -8.99 26.25 7.03
C SER A 46 -7.59 26.39 6.41
N CYS A 47 -7.28 25.61 5.37
CA CYS A 47 -5.93 25.48 4.79
C CYS A 47 -5.86 25.86 3.31
N GLY A 48 -7.01 26.13 2.68
CA GLY A 48 -7.09 26.48 1.26
C GLY A 48 -7.22 25.30 0.31
N LEU A 49 -7.31 25.64 -0.98
CA LEU A 49 -7.59 24.72 -2.08
C LEU A 49 -6.43 23.76 -2.40
N GLU A 50 -5.19 24.25 -2.41
CA GLU A 50 -4.02 23.42 -2.73
C GLU A 50 -3.88 22.24 -1.76
N TYR A 51 -4.23 22.47 -0.49
CA TYR A 51 -4.18 21.48 0.58
C TYR A 51 -5.15 20.32 0.36
N THR A 52 -6.37 20.62 -0.12
CA THR A 52 -7.43 19.61 -0.30
C THR A 52 -7.55 19.06 -1.71
N SER A 53 -6.89 19.66 -2.69
CA SER A 53 -6.97 19.28 -4.11
C SER A 53 -6.75 17.78 -4.35
N LYS A 54 -5.71 17.20 -3.74
CA LYS A 54 -5.40 15.76 -3.83
C LYS A 54 -6.50 14.89 -3.21
N LEU A 55 -7.03 15.28 -2.04
CA LEU A 55 -8.08 14.53 -1.35
C LEU A 55 -9.39 14.53 -2.16
N GLN A 56 -9.75 15.66 -2.76
CA GLN A 56 -10.91 15.75 -3.66
C GLN A 56 -10.73 14.88 -4.90
N ARG A 57 -9.51 14.85 -5.46
CA ARG A 57 -9.19 13.99 -6.59
C ARG A 57 -9.32 12.50 -6.26
N MET A 58 -8.94 12.09 -5.04
CA MET A 58 -9.14 10.70 -4.58
C MET A 58 -10.61 10.28 -4.64
N PHE A 59 -11.55 11.14 -4.19
CA PHE A 59 -12.98 10.85 -4.26
C PHE A 59 -13.47 10.71 -5.71
N GLN A 60 -13.03 11.62 -6.59
CA GLN A 60 -13.38 11.54 -8.00
C GLN A 60 -12.86 10.24 -8.64
N ASP A 61 -11.62 9.85 -8.34
CA ASP A 61 -11.03 8.60 -8.84
C ASP A 61 -11.81 7.36 -8.35
N VAL A 62 -12.27 7.33 -7.08
CA VAL A 62 -13.07 6.22 -6.55
C VAL A 62 -14.40 6.08 -7.31
N THR A 63 -15.11 7.19 -7.54
CA THR A 63 -16.36 7.18 -8.30
C THR A 63 -16.12 6.74 -9.74
N SER A 64 -15.15 7.36 -10.43
CA SER A 64 -14.79 6.97 -11.80
C SER A 64 -14.37 5.51 -11.91
N SER A 65 -13.76 4.95 -10.87
CA SER A 65 -13.40 3.54 -10.86
C SER A 65 -14.60 2.61 -10.67
N ARG A 66 -15.65 3.03 -9.95
CA ARG A 66 -16.92 2.27 -9.86
C ARG A 66 -17.59 2.22 -11.22
N ASP A 67 -17.62 3.34 -11.94
CA ASP A 67 -18.16 3.42 -13.30
C ASP A 67 -17.37 2.54 -14.27
N LEU A 68 -16.03 2.58 -14.19
CA LEU A 68 -15.16 1.74 -15.01
C LEU A 68 -15.38 0.24 -14.75
N ASN A 69 -15.61 -0.17 -13.49
CA ASN A 69 -15.96 -1.55 -13.16
C ASN A 69 -17.31 -1.97 -13.76
N ALA A 70 -18.31 -1.07 -13.78
CA ALA A 70 -19.59 -1.35 -14.42
C ALA A 70 -19.41 -1.58 -15.93
N CYS A 71 -18.67 -0.68 -16.61
CA CYS A 71 -18.34 -0.85 -18.03
C CYS A 71 -17.54 -2.13 -18.31
N PHE A 72 -16.59 -2.49 -17.44
CA PHE A 72 -15.82 -3.73 -17.56
C PHE A 72 -16.72 -4.97 -17.42
N ASN A 73 -17.64 -4.96 -16.46
CA ASN A 73 -18.59 -6.05 -16.26
C ASN A 73 -19.57 -6.21 -17.44
N GLU A 74 -20.02 -5.12 -18.03
CA GLU A 74 -20.84 -5.13 -19.25
C GLU A 74 -20.05 -5.68 -20.44
N TRP A 75 -18.82 -5.22 -20.64
CA TRP A 75 -17.93 -5.71 -21.67
C TRP A 75 -17.62 -7.21 -21.52
N LEU A 76 -17.40 -7.67 -20.27
CA LEU A 76 -17.22 -9.09 -19.98
C LEU A 76 -18.47 -9.91 -20.33
N LYS A 77 -19.68 -9.39 -20.05
CA LYS A 77 -20.93 -10.06 -20.40
C LYS A 77 -21.10 -10.18 -21.92
N ALA A 78 -20.87 -9.09 -22.67
CA ALA A 78 -20.93 -9.10 -24.13
C ALA A 78 -19.93 -10.11 -24.73
N ARG A 79 -18.69 -10.12 -24.22
CA ARG A 79 -17.64 -11.05 -24.66
C ARG A 79 -17.94 -12.52 -24.30
N LYS A 80 -18.65 -12.78 -23.19
CA LYS A 80 -19.16 -14.11 -22.83
C LYS A 80 -20.27 -14.58 -23.78
N GLU A 81 -21.12 -13.66 -24.23
CA GLU A 81 -22.28 -13.97 -25.07
C GLU A 81 -21.88 -14.27 -26.53
N GLU A 82 -20.89 -13.55 -27.07
CA GLU A 82 -20.32 -13.77 -28.41
C GLU A 82 -19.51 -15.06 -28.50
N ARG A 83 -18.90 -15.52 -27.40
CA ARG A 83 -17.95 -16.65 -27.36
C ARG A 83 -18.54 -17.90 -26.72
N ARG A 84 -19.82 -18.18 -27.01
CA ARG A 84 -20.64 -19.27 -26.44
C ARG A 84 -20.07 -20.69 -26.64
N ASP A 85 -19.18 -20.90 -27.61
CA ASP A 85 -18.59 -22.23 -27.90
C ASP A 85 -17.35 -22.60 -27.05
N GLN A 86 -16.81 -21.70 -26.22
CA GLN A 86 -15.67 -21.98 -25.32
C GLN A 86 -16.07 -21.83 -23.84
N LEU A 87 -17.19 -22.44 -23.47
CA LEU A 87 -17.96 -22.19 -22.24
C LEU A 87 -17.23 -22.52 -20.92
N ASP A 88 -16.19 -23.37 -20.93
CA ASP A 88 -15.55 -23.81 -19.67
C ASP A 88 -14.46 -22.85 -19.14
N ASN A 89 -13.84 -22.04 -20.00
CA ASN A 89 -12.67 -21.25 -19.61
C ASN A 89 -12.99 -19.85 -19.05
N LEU A 90 -14.20 -19.31 -19.28
CA LEU A 90 -14.61 -17.97 -18.79
C LEU A 90 -15.64 -18.02 -17.65
N SER A 91 -16.29 -19.18 -17.45
CA SER A 91 -17.19 -19.44 -16.33
C SER A 91 -16.45 -19.51 -14.97
N ASN A 92 -15.19 -19.97 -15.00
CA ASN A 92 -14.31 -20.10 -13.83
C ASN A 92 -13.55 -18.81 -13.45
N MET A 93 -13.86 -17.67 -14.06
CA MET A 93 -13.20 -16.42 -13.69
C MET A 93 -13.75 -15.92 -12.36
N ALA A 94 -12.90 -15.85 -11.33
CA ALA A 94 -13.26 -15.34 -10.01
C ALA A 94 -13.85 -13.93 -10.10
N ASP A 95 -14.71 -13.58 -9.13
CA ASP A 95 -15.27 -12.23 -9.04
C ASP A 95 -14.13 -11.21 -8.94
N PHE A 96 -14.03 -10.33 -9.94
CA PHE A 96 -12.91 -9.43 -10.13
C PHE A 96 -13.40 -7.99 -10.08
N THR A 97 -13.01 -7.28 -9.02
CA THR A 97 -13.23 -5.85 -8.87
C THR A 97 -11.88 -5.15 -8.80
N ILE A 98 -11.72 -4.08 -9.58
CA ILE A 98 -10.48 -3.31 -9.61
C ILE A 98 -10.72 -1.85 -9.21
N MET A 99 -9.72 -1.23 -8.61
CA MET A 99 -9.71 0.23 -8.42
C MET A 99 -8.59 0.87 -9.23
N VAL A 100 -8.96 1.71 -10.20
CA VAL A 100 -8.00 2.46 -11.02
C VAL A 100 -7.82 3.85 -10.42
N LEU A 101 -6.62 4.13 -9.93
CA LEU A 101 -6.30 5.33 -9.15
C LEU A 101 -5.22 6.15 -9.86
N SER A 102 -5.29 7.49 -9.76
CA SER A 102 -4.28 8.36 -10.38
C SER A 102 -2.99 8.44 -9.55
N SER A 103 -1.83 8.18 -10.17
CA SER A 103 -0.55 8.12 -9.42
C SER A 103 -0.17 9.42 -8.69
N ASN A 104 -0.71 10.58 -9.10
CA ASN A 104 -0.34 11.89 -8.54
C ASN A 104 -1.16 12.28 -7.29
N ALA A 105 -2.35 11.71 -7.12
CA ALA A 105 -3.23 12.02 -6.00
C ALA A 105 -3.01 11.07 -4.82
N TRP A 106 -2.62 9.82 -5.09
CA TRP A 106 -2.58 8.76 -4.10
C TRP A 106 -1.17 8.54 -3.52
N PRO A 107 -1.04 8.26 -2.21
CA PRO A 107 0.26 8.10 -1.56
C PRO A 107 0.86 6.70 -1.71
N PHE A 108 0.31 5.87 -2.60
CA PHE A 108 0.72 4.49 -2.77
C PHE A 108 1.85 4.36 -3.78
N GLN A 109 2.82 3.51 -3.44
CA GLN A 109 3.92 3.15 -4.34
C GLN A 109 3.72 1.71 -4.81
N ALA A 110 3.71 1.49 -6.12
CA ALA A 110 3.63 0.13 -6.66
C ALA A 110 4.90 -0.65 -6.30
N GLN A 111 4.73 -1.90 -5.87
CA GLN A 111 5.82 -2.84 -5.62
C GLN A 111 5.75 -3.97 -6.65
N SER A 112 6.87 -4.32 -7.27
CA SER A 112 6.88 -5.10 -8.53
C SER A 112 7.56 -6.47 -8.45
N GLN A 113 7.54 -7.17 -7.31
CA GLN A 113 8.25 -8.45 -7.16
C GLN A 113 7.37 -9.56 -6.60
N LEU A 114 6.15 -9.74 -7.13
CA LEU A 114 5.32 -10.88 -6.79
C LEU A 114 5.10 -11.77 -8.02
N ASN A 115 5.38 -13.07 -7.88
CA ASN A 115 4.90 -14.05 -8.83
C ASN A 115 3.43 -14.34 -8.51
N LEU A 116 2.52 -13.92 -9.40
CA LEU A 116 1.09 -14.11 -9.20
C LEU A 116 0.66 -15.53 -9.57
N PRO A 117 -0.33 -16.10 -8.87
CA PRO A 117 -1.02 -17.30 -9.32
C PRO A 117 -1.61 -17.13 -10.71
N TYR A 118 -1.61 -18.20 -11.50
CA TYR A 118 -2.05 -18.22 -12.89
C TYR A 118 -3.48 -17.67 -13.08
N GLU A 119 -4.38 -17.99 -12.14
CA GLU A 119 -5.76 -17.52 -12.16
C GLU A 119 -5.86 -16.00 -12.10
N LEU A 120 -5.04 -15.36 -11.26
CA LEU A 120 -5.01 -13.91 -11.15
C LEU A 120 -4.34 -13.27 -12.36
N GLU A 121 -3.26 -13.86 -12.86
CA GLU A 121 -2.56 -13.36 -14.03
C GLU A 121 -3.49 -13.29 -15.25
N LYS A 122 -4.34 -14.31 -15.43
CA LYS A 122 -5.38 -14.32 -16.46
C LYS A 122 -6.36 -13.15 -16.30
N CYS A 123 -6.85 -12.90 -15.08
CA CYS A 123 -7.75 -11.78 -14.82
C CYS A 123 -7.09 -10.43 -15.14
N LEU A 124 -5.83 -10.25 -14.75
CA LEU A 124 -5.08 -9.02 -15.03
C LEU A 124 -4.84 -8.80 -16.52
N LYS A 125 -4.53 -9.86 -17.28
CA LYS A 125 -4.35 -9.78 -18.74
C LYS A 125 -5.62 -9.33 -19.43
N VAL A 126 -6.76 -9.95 -19.09
CA VAL A 126 -8.08 -9.60 -19.64
C VAL A 126 -8.44 -8.14 -19.32
N PHE A 127 -8.21 -7.71 -18.08
CA PHE A 127 -8.46 -6.31 -17.71
C PHE A 127 -7.52 -5.33 -18.42
N THR A 128 -6.25 -5.69 -18.58
CA THR A 128 -5.26 -4.83 -19.27
C THR A 128 -5.64 -4.62 -20.74
N GLU A 129 -6.13 -5.68 -21.42
CA GLU A 129 -6.64 -5.60 -22.79
C GLU A 129 -7.84 -4.63 -22.88
N PHE A 130 -8.80 -4.73 -21.96
CA PHE A 130 -9.92 -3.80 -21.86
C PHE A 130 -9.47 -2.36 -21.62
N TYR A 131 -8.54 -2.14 -20.69
CA TYR A 131 -8.09 -0.80 -20.32
C TYR A 131 -7.31 -0.12 -21.44
N GLN A 132 -6.46 -0.86 -22.16
CA GLN A 132 -5.73 -0.34 -23.32
C GLN A 132 -6.65 0.03 -24.48
N GLY A 133 -7.75 -0.72 -24.69
CA GLY A 133 -8.75 -0.38 -25.69
C GLY A 133 -9.59 0.85 -25.33
N HIS A 134 -9.78 1.13 -24.05
CA HIS A 134 -10.59 2.26 -23.58
C HIS A 134 -9.77 3.56 -23.37
N HIS A 135 -8.46 3.44 -23.14
CA HIS A 135 -7.59 4.58 -22.89
C HIS A 135 -6.24 4.44 -23.62
N GLU A 136 -6.03 5.31 -24.61
CA GLU A 136 -4.74 5.43 -25.30
C GLU A 136 -3.71 6.20 -24.45
N GLY A 137 -2.46 5.73 -24.45
CA GLY A 137 -1.33 6.42 -23.80
C GLY A 137 -1.22 6.28 -22.29
N ARG A 138 -2.03 5.42 -21.65
CA ARG A 138 -1.94 5.14 -20.20
C ARG A 138 -1.27 3.79 -19.92
N LYS A 139 -0.48 3.73 -18.86
CA LYS A 139 0.14 2.50 -18.34
C LYS A 139 -0.34 2.22 -16.92
N LEU A 140 -0.74 0.97 -16.67
CA LEU A 140 -1.14 0.52 -15.34
C LEU A 140 0.08 0.10 -14.52
N ALA A 141 0.10 0.50 -13.26
CA ALA A 141 1.04 0.01 -12.24
C ALA A 141 0.23 -0.66 -11.14
N TRP A 142 0.53 -1.94 -10.87
CA TRP A 142 -0.23 -2.75 -9.94
C TRP A 142 0.31 -2.63 -8.51
N CYS A 143 -0.58 -2.38 -7.54
CA CYS A 143 -0.23 -2.24 -6.13
C CYS A 143 -0.74 -3.46 -5.33
N TYR A 144 -0.03 -4.59 -5.40
CA TYR A 144 -0.46 -5.86 -4.78
C TYR A 144 -0.60 -5.79 -3.26
N GLN A 145 0.13 -4.88 -2.60
CA GLN A 145 0.06 -4.68 -1.15
C GLN A 145 -1.27 -4.13 -0.65
N LEU A 146 -2.09 -3.56 -1.52
CA LEU A 146 -3.43 -3.05 -1.19
C LEU A 146 -4.54 -4.00 -1.62
N CYS A 147 -4.19 -5.06 -2.35
CA CYS A 147 -5.14 -6.00 -2.90
C CYS A 147 -5.54 -7.04 -1.83
N ARG A 148 -6.83 -7.36 -1.81
CA ARG A 148 -7.42 -8.40 -0.97
C ARG A 148 -8.30 -9.31 -1.82
N GLY A 149 -8.42 -10.55 -1.41
CA GLY A 149 -9.27 -11.56 -2.04
C GLY A 149 -9.94 -12.45 -1.01
N GLU A 150 -10.90 -13.25 -1.48
CA GLU A 150 -11.52 -14.30 -0.69
C GLU A 150 -11.15 -15.65 -1.27
N VAL A 151 -10.61 -16.54 -0.43
CA VAL A 151 -10.26 -17.91 -0.82
C VAL A 151 -11.16 -18.86 -0.04
N VAL A 152 -11.80 -19.78 -0.75
CA VAL A 152 -12.67 -20.80 -0.14
C VAL A 152 -11.88 -22.10 0.03
N SER A 153 -11.81 -22.60 1.26
CA SER A 153 -11.14 -23.87 1.54
C SER A 153 -12.01 -25.06 1.14
N LEU A 154 -11.45 -25.97 0.34
CA LEU A 154 -12.11 -27.23 -0.05
C LEU A 154 -11.56 -28.46 0.69
N TYR A 155 -10.41 -28.35 1.35
CA TYR A 155 -9.72 -29.47 2.00
C TYR A 155 -10.23 -29.76 3.42
N THR A 156 -11.03 -28.88 4.00
CA THR A 156 -11.57 -28.98 5.37
C THR A 156 -12.95 -29.61 5.39
N LYS A 157 -13.35 -30.19 6.54
CA LYS A 157 -14.71 -30.78 6.72
C LYS A 157 -15.84 -29.78 6.46
N MET A 158 -15.59 -28.49 6.72
CA MET A 158 -16.51 -27.38 6.49
C MET A 158 -15.88 -26.40 5.52
N ARG A 159 -16.67 -25.80 4.61
CA ARG A 159 -16.19 -24.75 3.70
C ARG A 159 -15.99 -23.45 4.46
N TYR A 160 -14.74 -23.07 4.69
CA TYR A 160 -14.39 -21.77 5.27
C TYR A 160 -14.05 -20.78 4.16
N THR A 161 -14.38 -19.51 4.36
CA THR A 161 -14.00 -18.41 3.47
C THR A 161 -12.95 -17.57 4.19
N PHE A 162 -11.74 -17.52 3.64
CA PHE A 162 -10.64 -16.73 4.15
C PHE A 162 -10.53 -15.41 3.39
N THR A 163 -10.68 -14.30 4.11
CA THR A 163 -10.32 -12.99 3.56
C THR A 163 -8.82 -12.80 3.72
N VAL A 164 -8.10 -12.75 2.61
CA VAL A 164 -6.63 -12.76 2.55
C VAL A 164 -6.10 -11.60 1.73
N SER A 165 -4.86 -11.18 1.99
CA SER A 165 -4.13 -10.28 1.09
C SER A 165 -3.67 -11.04 -0.16
N THR A 166 -3.30 -10.34 -1.23
CA THR A 166 -2.78 -11.00 -2.44
C THR A 166 -1.50 -11.80 -2.17
N TYR A 167 -0.65 -11.34 -1.26
CA TYR A 167 0.55 -12.07 -0.84
C TYR A 167 0.21 -13.36 -0.08
N GLN A 168 -0.77 -13.29 0.82
CA GLN A 168 -1.30 -14.48 1.52
C GLN A 168 -1.93 -15.47 0.53
N MET A 169 -2.69 -14.96 -0.43
CA MET A 169 -3.33 -15.77 -1.46
C MET A 169 -2.31 -16.48 -2.35
N ALA A 170 -1.25 -15.79 -2.75
CA ALA A 170 -0.17 -16.40 -3.54
C ALA A 170 0.43 -17.62 -2.82
N ILE A 171 0.68 -17.52 -1.51
CA ILE A 171 1.20 -18.63 -0.70
C ILE A 171 0.18 -19.78 -0.60
N LEU A 172 -1.09 -19.48 -0.31
CA LEU A 172 -2.12 -20.51 -0.17
C LEU A 172 -2.36 -21.29 -1.47
N MET A 173 -2.31 -20.61 -2.62
CA MET A 173 -2.50 -21.25 -3.93
C MET A 173 -1.36 -22.23 -4.28
N LEU A 174 -0.15 -22.05 -3.75
CA LEU A 174 0.94 -23.02 -3.94
C LEU A 174 0.58 -24.41 -3.39
N PHE A 175 -0.18 -24.45 -2.28
CA PHE A 175 -0.56 -25.69 -1.63
C PHE A 175 -1.61 -26.50 -2.40
N ASN A 176 -2.15 -25.98 -3.50
CA ASN A 176 -2.99 -26.77 -4.40
C ASN A 176 -2.18 -27.80 -5.21
N ASN A 177 -0.88 -27.54 -5.43
CA ASN A 177 0.00 -28.42 -6.19
C ASN A 177 0.71 -29.45 -5.31
N ALA A 178 1.08 -29.07 -4.08
CA ALA A 178 1.73 -29.95 -3.11
C ALA A 178 1.33 -29.58 -1.68
N ASN A 179 1.21 -30.59 -0.82
CA ASN A 179 0.77 -30.39 0.57
C ASN A 179 1.88 -29.96 1.53
N CYS A 180 3.13 -29.93 1.07
CA CYS A 180 4.28 -29.56 1.88
C CYS A 180 5.26 -28.69 1.08
N TYR A 181 5.77 -27.63 1.71
CA TYR A 181 6.80 -26.76 1.15
C TYR A 181 7.76 -26.30 2.24
N SER A 182 9.03 -26.13 1.90
CA SER A 182 9.98 -25.42 2.77
C SER A 182 9.80 -23.90 2.65
N VAL A 183 10.16 -23.16 3.71
CA VAL A 183 10.14 -21.68 3.69
C VAL A 183 10.98 -21.13 2.52
N ARG A 184 12.13 -21.76 2.24
CA ARG A 184 12.98 -21.41 1.09
C ARG A 184 12.27 -21.60 -0.25
N GLN A 185 11.60 -22.73 -0.47
CA GLN A 185 10.85 -22.96 -1.70
C GLN A 185 9.70 -21.96 -1.87
N ILE A 186 8.97 -21.63 -0.79
CA ILE A 186 7.91 -20.63 -0.84
C ILE A 186 8.50 -19.26 -1.24
N ARG A 187 9.66 -18.89 -0.72
CA ARG A 187 10.35 -17.65 -1.10
C ARG A 187 10.73 -17.64 -2.58
N GLU A 188 11.36 -18.69 -3.08
CA GLU A 188 11.79 -18.80 -4.48
C GLU A 188 10.58 -18.76 -5.44
N LEU A 189 9.46 -19.40 -5.07
CA LEU A 189 8.25 -19.43 -5.88
C LEU A 189 7.47 -18.10 -5.85
N THR A 190 7.44 -17.40 -4.71
CA THR A 190 6.66 -16.15 -4.56
C THR A 190 7.47 -14.88 -4.81
N SER A 191 8.80 -14.94 -4.78
CA SER A 191 9.73 -13.79 -4.84
C SER A 191 9.54 -12.75 -3.72
N LEU A 192 9.00 -13.15 -2.57
CA LEU A 192 8.74 -12.26 -1.43
C LEU A 192 10.01 -11.95 -0.60
N ASP A 193 10.03 -10.77 0.03
CA ASP A 193 11.04 -10.42 1.04
C ASP A 193 10.94 -11.32 2.28
N GLU A 194 12.06 -11.67 2.89
CA GLU A 194 12.11 -12.59 4.04
C GLU A 194 11.30 -12.07 5.23
N ASN A 195 11.39 -10.78 5.52
CA ASN A 195 10.68 -10.19 6.65
C ASN A 195 9.16 -10.27 6.43
N MET A 196 8.72 -10.00 5.21
CA MET A 196 7.31 -10.05 4.85
C MET A 196 6.79 -11.49 4.84
N LEU A 197 7.56 -12.42 4.26
CA LEU A 197 7.21 -13.84 4.24
C LEU A 197 7.06 -14.39 5.66
N ASN A 198 8.05 -14.14 6.54
CA ASN A 198 8.00 -14.58 7.93
C ASN A 198 6.79 -14.01 8.68
N GLN A 199 6.43 -12.75 8.44
CA GLN A 199 5.23 -12.16 9.03
C GLN A 199 3.95 -12.86 8.55
N ILE A 200 3.83 -13.12 7.24
CA ILE A 200 2.67 -13.81 6.68
C ILE A 200 2.56 -15.25 7.18
N LEU A 201 3.67 -16.00 7.20
CA LEU A 201 3.70 -17.37 7.70
C LEU A 201 3.32 -17.43 9.18
N ASN A 202 3.79 -16.47 9.99
CA ASN A 202 3.39 -16.35 11.39
C ASN A 202 1.88 -16.11 11.56
N ILE A 203 1.23 -15.37 10.65
CA ILE A 203 -0.24 -15.22 10.66
C ILE A 203 -0.91 -16.57 10.40
N PHE A 204 -0.43 -17.34 9.43
CA PHE A 204 -0.99 -18.66 9.12
C PHE A 204 -0.78 -19.69 10.22
N LEU A 205 0.37 -19.67 10.90
CA LEU A 205 0.65 -20.52 12.07
C LEU A 205 -0.26 -20.16 13.25
N LYS A 206 -0.43 -18.86 13.56
CA LYS A 206 -1.37 -18.40 14.59
C LYS A 206 -2.82 -18.79 14.28
N ALA A 207 -3.19 -18.69 13.02
CA ALA A 207 -4.51 -19.08 12.55
C ALA A 207 -4.67 -20.62 12.48
N ARG A 208 -3.61 -21.41 12.73
CA ARG A 208 -3.61 -22.88 12.59
C ARG A 208 -4.05 -23.35 11.21
N ILE A 209 -3.69 -22.61 10.16
CA ILE A 209 -3.91 -23.01 8.77
C ILE A 209 -2.73 -23.84 8.28
N LEU A 210 -1.53 -23.43 8.68
CA LEU A 210 -0.28 -24.16 8.45
C LEU A 210 0.21 -24.78 9.75
N MET A 211 0.91 -25.89 9.62
CA MET A 211 1.61 -26.60 10.69
C MET A 211 3.07 -26.78 10.29
N VAL A 212 3.98 -26.63 11.27
CA VAL A 212 5.39 -26.95 11.09
C VAL A 212 5.57 -28.44 11.25
N ILE A 213 6.19 -29.09 10.26
CA ILE A 213 6.70 -30.45 10.42
C ILE A 213 8.06 -30.32 11.11
N ALA A 214 8.13 -30.60 12.41
CA ALA A 214 9.41 -30.80 13.08
C ALA A 214 10.04 -32.09 12.52
N GLY A 215 11.32 -32.03 12.17
CA GLY A 215 12.04 -33.15 11.56
C GLY A 215 11.88 -34.46 12.34
N ASP A 216 11.70 -35.54 11.58
CA ASP A 216 11.47 -36.94 12.01
C ASP A 216 10.08 -37.32 12.52
N ALA A 217 9.04 -37.06 11.72
CA ALA A 217 7.77 -37.78 11.85
C ALA A 217 7.34 -38.37 10.50
N SER A 218 7.55 -39.68 10.34
CA SER A 218 6.96 -40.52 9.29
C SER A 218 5.42 -40.39 9.28
N GLU A 219 4.82 -40.45 8.09
CA GLU A 219 3.38 -40.24 7.82
C GLU A 219 2.41 -41.04 8.72
N GLU A 220 2.84 -42.15 9.33
CA GLU A 220 2.04 -42.96 10.25
C GLU A 220 1.90 -42.37 11.66
N GLN A 221 2.87 -41.58 12.13
CA GLN A 221 2.80 -40.92 13.45
C GLN A 221 1.90 -39.68 13.46
N LEU A 222 1.67 -39.06 12.28
CA LEU A 222 0.70 -37.98 12.08
C LEU A 222 -0.75 -38.42 12.35
N ARG A 223 -1.09 -39.70 12.17
CA ARG A 223 -2.45 -40.19 12.49
C ARG A 223 -2.67 -40.41 13.98
N GLN A 224 -1.63 -40.71 14.74
CA GLN A 224 -1.75 -41.02 16.17
C GLN A 224 -1.67 -39.78 17.07
N GLN A 225 -0.82 -38.79 16.73
CA GLN A 225 -0.74 -37.53 17.49
C GLN A 225 -2.01 -36.65 17.36
N GLN A 226 -2.82 -36.85 16.32
CA GLN A 226 -4.10 -36.14 16.13
C GLN A 226 -5.15 -36.45 17.20
N THR A 227 -4.98 -37.52 18.00
CA THR A 227 -5.97 -37.94 19.00
C THR A 227 -5.69 -37.37 20.40
N GLU A 228 -4.43 -37.03 20.73
CA GLU A 228 -4.03 -36.70 22.11
C GLU A 228 -3.85 -35.21 22.41
N GLU A 229 -3.64 -34.35 21.41
CA GLU A 229 -3.47 -32.89 21.62
C GLU A 229 -4.77 -32.13 21.97
N SER A 230 -5.88 -32.84 22.17
CA SER A 230 -7.13 -32.24 22.63
C SER A 230 -7.11 -31.84 24.13
N THR A 231 -6.03 -32.12 24.88
CA THR A 231 -5.99 -31.89 26.34
C THR A 231 -4.88 -30.96 26.85
N LEU A 232 -3.96 -30.47 26.02
CA LEU A 232 -2.92 -29.52 26.46
C LEU A 232 -3.25 -28.08 26.04
N ALA A 233 -4.33 -27.57 26.61
CA ALA A 233 -4.54 -26.14 26.75
C ALA A 233 -3.67 -25.63 27.91
N SER A 234 -2.41 -25.30 27.65
CA SER A 234 -1.65 -24.19 28.27
C SER A 234 -0.13 -24.35 28.07
N THR A 235 0.53 -23.20 27.87
CA THR A 235 1.99 -22.95 27.94
C THR A 235 2.88 -23.33 26.74
N SER A 236 2.90 -22.47 25.72
CA SER A 236 4.12 -21.73 25.29
C SER A 236 3.76 -20.76 24.15
N ASP A 237 3.70 -19.47 24.50
CA ASP A 237 3.35 -18.35 23.61
C ASP A 237 4.55 -17.90 22.74
N ALA A 238 5.45 -18.83 22.40
CA ALA A 238 6.62 -18.56 21.58
C ALA A 238 6.35 -19.07 20.16
N LEU A 239 6.13 -18.15 19.22
CA LEU A 239 6.14 -18.52 17.80
C LEU A 239 7.50 -19.11 17.46
N PRO A 240 7.55 -20.30 16.82
CA PRO A 240 8.82 -20.86 16.39
C PRO A 240 9.48 -19.88 15.41
N THR A 241 10.76 -19.56 15.65
CA THR A 241 11.56 -18.82 14.69
C THR A 241 11.68 -19.67 13.43
N LEU A 242 11.04 -19.24 12.35
CA LEU A 242 11.03 -19.93 11.06
C LEU A 242 12.46 -19.92 10.49
N ILE A 243 13.03 -21.11 10.30
CA ILE A 243 14.31 -21.32 9.63
C ILE A 243 14.00 -21.56 8.14
N PRO A 244 14.87 -21.16 7.18
CA PRO A 244 14.62 -21.35 5.75
C PRO A 244 14.28 -22.80 5.33
N ASP A 245 14.79 -23.80 6.07
CA ASP A 245 14.57 -25.22 5.79
C ASP A 245 13.38 -25.82 6.57
N THR A 246 12.64 -25.01 7.35
CA THR A 246 11.44 -25.47 8.05
C THR A 246 10.38 -25.90 7.04
N LEU A 247 9.91 -27.15 7.13
CA LEU A 247 8.83 -27.68 6.31
C LEU A 247 7.47 -27.28 6.88
N LEU A 248 6.62 -26.76 6.02
CA LEU A 248 5.26 -26.33 6.34
C LEU A 248 4.25 -27.19 5.58
N THR A 249 3.20 -27.62 6.27
CA THR A 249 2.09 -28.37 5.68
C THR A 249 0.73 -27.77 6.04
N LEU A 250 -0.29 -28.07 5.23
CA LEU A 250 -1.67 -27.67 5.49
C LEU A 250 -2.23 -28.43 6.71
N PHE A 251 -2.93 -27.72 7.58
CA PHE A 251 -3.62 -28.32 8.71
C PHE A 251 -5.04 -28.79 8.31
N PHE A 252 -5.19 -30.09 8.03
CA PHE A 252 -6.46 -30.68 7.57
C PHE A 252 -7.58 -30.71 8.63
N ASN A 253 -7.23 -30.69 9.93
CA ASN A 253 -8.20 -30.69 11.02
C ASN A 253 -8.62 -29.28 11.47
N TYR A 254 -8.57 -28.30 10.55
CA TYR A 254 -8.94 -26.92 10.85
C TYR A 254 -10.41 -26.83 11.28
N ASN A 255 -10.63 -26.26 12.47
CA ASN A 255 -11.94 -26.01 13.02
C ASN A 255 -11.98 -24.60 13.64
N ASN A 256 -12.88 -23.77 13.12
CA ASN A 256 -13.15 -22.43 13.63
C ASN A 256 -14.65 -22.23 13.83
N LYS A 257 -15.03 -21.52 14.89
CA LYS A 257 -16.44 -21.14 15.17
C LYS A 257 -17.02 -20.23 14.08
N ARG A 258 -16.17 -19.47 13.37
CA ARG A 258 -16.58 -18.57 12.29
C ARG A 258 -16.29 -19.21 10.93
N ILE A 259 -17.29 -19.20 10.04
CA ILE A 259 -17.17 -19.68 8.65
C ILE A 259 -16.34 -18.70 7.80
N ARG A 260 -16.53 -17.39 8.01
CA ARG A 260 -15.70 -16.34 7.40
C ARG A 260 -14.63 -15.91 8.38
N VAL A 261 -13.37 -16.06 8.00
CA VAL A 261 -12.20 -15.75 8.84
C VAL A 261 -11.34 -14.71 8.11
N ASN A 262 -11.09 -13.59 8.77
CA ASN A 262 -10.23 -12.54 8.22
C ASN A 262 -8.78 -12.78 8.64
N LEU A 263 -7.93 -13.09 7.67
CA LEU A 263 -6.48 -13.27 7.84
C LEU A 263 -5.69 -12.03 7.42
N ASN A 264 -6.33 -11.11 6.71
CA ASN A 264 -5.76 -9.83 6.32
C ASN A 264 -5.79 -8.85 7.50
N MET A 265 -4.98 -9.14 8.53
CA MET A 265 -4.80 -8.30 9.70
C MET A 265 -3.51 -7.50 9.60
N PRO A 266 -3.52 -6.19 9.91
CA PRO A 266 -2.32 -5.37 9.88
C PRO A 266 -1.34 -5.82 10.97
N VAL A 267 -0.06 -5.93 10.60
CA VAL A 267 1.00 -6.33 11.54
C VAL A 267 1.57 -5.09 12.25
N LYS A 268 1.83 -5.18 13.56
CA LYS A 268 2.33 -4.02 14.35
C LYS A 268 3.66 -3.45 13.83
N SER A 269 4.54 -4.28 13.26
CA SER A 269 5.79 -3.85 12.64
C SER A 269 5.56 -3.01 11.38
N GLU A 270 4.58 -3.41 10.56
CA GLU A 270 4.20 -2.72 9.33
C GLU A 270 3.69 -1.30 9.61
N VAL A 271 2.89 -1.13 10.67
CA VAL A 271 2.39 0.19 11.09
C VAL A 271 3.55 1.14 11.46
N LYS A 272 4.58 0.65 12.16
CA LYS A 272 5.76 1.46 12.49
C LYS A 272 6.54 1.84 11.24
N GLN A 273 6.81 0.89 10.36
CA GLN A 273 7.52 1.14 9.11
C GLN A 273 6.77 2.15 8.22
N GLU A 274 5.44 2.08 8.17
CA GLU A 274 4.63 3.06 7.45
C GLU A 274 4.72 4.45 8.07
N THR A 275 4.71 4.57 9.39
CA THR A 275 4.87 5.87 10.06
C THR A 275 6.23 6.50 9.76
N GLU A 276 7.31 5.72 9.80
CA GLU A 276 8.67 6.19 9.47
C GLU A 276 8.78 6.60 8.01
N THR A 277 8.24 5.79 7.10
CA THR A 277 8.21 6.09 5.66
C THR A 277 7.40 7.36 5.38
N THR A 278 6.28 7.56 6.09
CA THR A 278 5.46 8.75 5.96
C THR A 278 6.21 10.01 6.41
N LEU A 279 6.91 9.93 7.54
CA LEU A 279 7.74 11.04 8.04
C LEU A 279 8.89 11.38 7.08
N ALA A 280 9.59 10.37 6.57
CA ALA A 280 10.66 10.57 5.58
C ALA A 280 10.14 11.24 4.30
N ASN A 281 8.95 10.85 3.84
CA ASN A 281 8.30 11.50 2.68
C ASN A 281 7.94 12.96 2.97
N VAL A 282 7.48 13.29 4.19
CA VAL A 282 7.23 14.68 4.58
C VAL A 282 8.52 15.50 4.56
N GLU A 283 9.62 14.97 5.09
CA GLU A 283 10.92 15.67 5.07
C GLU A 283 11.41 15.94 3.65
N CYS A 284 11.24 14.97 2.74
CA CYS A 284 11.55 15.14 1.32
C CYS A 284 10.67 16.23 0.68
N ASP A 285 9.35 16.18 0.93
CA ASP A 285 8.38 17.17 0.45
C ASP A 285 8.72 18.59 0.97
N ARG A 286 9.13 18.72 2.25
CA ARG A 286 9.60 19.97 2.86
C ARG A 286 10.84 20.51 2.15
N LYS A 287 11.84 19.66 1.87
CA LYS A 287 13.07 20.04 1.16
C LYS A 287 12.75 20.59 -0.23
N LEU A 288 11.92 19.90 -1.00
CA LEU A 288 11.49 20.35 -2.33
C LEU A 288 10.69 21.66 -2.25
N GLY A 289 9.80 21.79 -1.27
CA GLY A 289 9.04 23.01 -1.02
C GLY A 289 9.93 24.22 -0.72
N ILE A 290 10.93 24.06 0.15
CA ILE A 290 11.92 25.11 0.47
C ILE A 290 12.72 25.49 -0.79
N GLN A 291 13.19 24.50 -1.55
CA GLN A 291 13.93 24.76 -2.80
C GLN A 291 13.09 25.56 -3.80
N ALA A 292 11.83 25.15 -4.03
CA ALA A 292 10.91 25.86 -4.92
C ALA A 292 10.61 27.29 -4.44
N CYS A 293 10.47 27.51 -3.13
CA CYS A 293 10.28 28.84 -2.54
C CYS A 293 11.50 29.74 -2.78
N ILE A 294 12.73 29.23 -2.52
CA ILE A 294 13.98 29.96 -2.77
C ILE A 294 14.09 30.35 -4.24
N VAL A 295 13.88 29.41 -5.18
CA VAL A 295 13.95 29.68 -6.62
C VAL A 295 12.93 30.75 -7.03
N ARG A 296 11.70 30.69 -6.51
CA ARG A 296 10.64 31.68 -6.80
C ARG A 296 11.03 33.08 -6.33
N ILE A 297 11.59 33.21 -5.11
CA ILE A 297 12.06 34.49 -4.55
C ILE A 297 13.22 35.02 -5.38
N MET A 298 14.23 34.18 -5.63
CA MET A 298 15.46 34.56 -6.33
C MET A 298 15.20 34.94 -7.79
N LYS A 299 14.31 34.23 -8.48
CA LYS A 299 13.89 34.58 -9.85
C LYS A 299 13.24 35.96 -9.94
N THR A 300 12.54 36.38 -8.89
CA THR A 300 11.85 37.69 -8.82
C THR A 300 12.81 38.82 -8.43
N ARG A 301 13.63 38.61 -7.39
CA ARG A 301 14.53 39.63 -6.84
C ARG A 301 15.86 39.74 -7.59
N LYS A 302 16.28 38.69 -8.30
CA LYS A 302 17.57 38.49 -9.00
C LYS A 302 18.83 38.55 -8.12
N ARG A 303 18.87 39.41 -7.11
CA ARG A 303 19.97 39.55 -6.14
C ARG A 303 19.41 39.82 -4.75
N LEU A 304 19.84 39.05 -3.74
CA LEU A 304 19.30 39.17 -2.38
C LEU A 304 20.36 38.83 -1.32
N ASN A 305 20.29 39.51 -0.16
CA ASN A 305 21.15 39.21 0.99
C ASN A 305 20.67 37.93 1.70
N HIS A 306 21.60 37.14 2.26
CA HIS A 306 21.31 35.93 3.02
C HIS A 306 20.26 36.12 4.14
N GLN A 307 20.38 37.18 4.95
CA GLN A 307 19.46 37.43 6.06
C GLN A 307 18.05 37.81 5.59
N GLN A 308 17.94 38.46 4.42
CA GLN A 308 16.66 38.80 3.80
C GLN A 308 16.04 37.57 3.16
N LEU A 309 16.83 36.74 2.47
CA LEU A 309 16.37 35.48 1.88
C LEU A 309 15.82 34.53 2.95
N LEU A 310 16.52 34.38 4.08
CA LEU A 310 16.05 33.55 5.19
C LEU A 310 14.68 34.01 5.71
N ARG A 311 14.51 35.33 5.93
CA ARG A 311 13.24 35.90 6.39
C ARG A 311 12.11 35.69 5.39
N GLU A 312 12.33 36.02 4.12
CA GLU A 312 11.29 35.85 3.09
C GLU A 312 10.87 34.38 2.92
N VAL A 313 11.82 33.43 3.03
CA VAL A 313 11.52 31.99 2.98
C VAL A 313 10.68 31.56 4.19
N ILE A 314 11.04 31.99 5.40
CA ILE A 314 10.29 31.66 6.62
C ILE A 314 8.87 32.23 6.52
N ASP A 315 8.71 33.49 6.13
CA ASP A 315 7.40 34.15 6.04
C ASP A 315 6.47 33.48 5.01
N GLN A 316 6.98 33.09 3.85
CA GLN A 316 6.17 32.39 2.84
C GLN A 316 5.81 30.95 3.26
N MET A 317 6.71 30.27 3.98
CA MET A 317 6.51 28.88 4.39
C MET A 317 5.70 28.74 5.69
N ALA A 318 5.63 29.78 6.53
CA ALA A 318 4.93 29.80 7.82
C ALA A 318 3.45 29.38 7.75
N SER A 319 2.82 29.51 6.58
CA SER A 319 1.45 29.02 6.37
C SER A 319 1.31 27.50 6.44
N ARG A 320 2.40 26.75 6.16
CA ARG A 320 2.44 25.28 6.08
C ARG A 320 3.24 24.64 7.23
N PHE A 321 4.45 25.13 7.46
CA PHE A 321 5.35 24.69 8.53
C PHE A 321 6.45 25.75 8.75
N ASN A 322 7.17 25.67 9.88
CA ASN A 322 8.28 26.58 10.16
C ASN A 322 9.64 25.92 9.84
N PRO A 323 10.30 26.26 8.71
CA PRO A 323 11.55 25.60 8.31
C PRO A 323 12.72 25.99 9.23
N PRO A 324 13.49 25.02 9.76
CA PRO A 324 14.69 25.34 10.53
C PRO A 324 15.77 25.93 9.62
N VAL A 325 16.50 26.92 10.15
CA VAL A 325 17.55 27.65 9.39
C VAL A 325 18.62 26.71 8.82
N SER A 326 18.92 25.61 9.52
CA SER A 326 19.85 24.58 9.03
C SER A 326 19.38 23.95 7.71
N GLN A 327 18.10 23.62 7.58
CA GLN A 327 17.54 23.05 6.35
C GLN A 327 17.54 24.08 5.21
N ILE A 328 17.24 25.35 5.48
CA ILE A 328 17.29 26.40 4.44
C ILE A 328 18.71 26.54 3.90
N LYS A 329 19.73 26.52 4.77
CA LYS A 329 21.15 26.57 4.37
C LYS A 329 21.55 25.37 3.49
N LEU A 330 21.12 24.16 3.86
CA LEU A 330 21.35 22.96 3.05
C LEU A 330 20.67 23.06 1.67
N CYS A 331 19.44 23.58 1.62
CA CYS A 331 18.73 23.81 0.36
C CYS A 331 19.44 24.85 -0.52
N ILE A 332 19.96 25.94 0.06
CA ILE A 332 20.76 26.95 -0.65
C ILE A 332 22.00 26.31 -1.26
N ASN A 333 22.78 25.53 -0.48
CA ASN A 333 23.97 24.87 -1.00
C ASN A 333 23.63 23.92 -2.16
N SER A 334 22.57 23.12 -2.02
CA SER A 334 22.10 22.24 -3.09
C SER A 334 21.63 22.99 -4.34
N LEU A 335 21.11 24.21 -4.22
CA LEU A 335 20.73 25.05 -5.35
C LEU A 335 21.93 25.74 -6.01
N ILE A 336 23.01 26.00 -5.24
CA ILE A 336 24.29 26.48 -5.78
C ILE A 336 24.96 25.37 -6.60
N GLU A 337 25.00 24.14 -6.08
CA GLU A 337 25.53 22.97 -6.79
C GLU A 337 24.79 22.64 -8.08
N ARG A 338 23.52 23.03 -8.19
CA ARG A 338 22.66 22.83 -9.36
C ARG A 338 22.61 24.06 -10.28
N ASP A 339 23.47 25.05 -10.06
CA ASP A 339 23.58 26.27 -10.85
C ASP A 339 22.27 27.09 -10.98
N PHE A 340 21.37 27.01 -9.99
CA PHE A 340 20.18 27.90 -9.95
C PHE A 340 20.50 29.26 -9.35
N ILE A 341 21.46 29.31 -8.43
CA ILE A 341 21.91 30.52 -7.74
C ILE A 341 23.42 30.48 -7.56
N LYS A 342 24.08 31.62 -7.56
CA LYS A 342 25.51 31.75 -7.25
C LYS A 342 25.74 32.75 -6.13
N ARG A 343 26.89 32.64 -5.48
CA ARG A 343 27.37 33.68 -4.56
C ARG A 343 28.07 34.77 -5.36
N ASP A 344 27.89 36.01 -4.92
CA ASP A 344 28.62 37.14 -5.48
C ASP A 344 30.13 36.98 -5.16
N PRO A 345 31.03 37.11 -6.15
CA PRO A 345 32.48 37.01 -5.93
C PRO A 345 33.02 38.03 -4.92
N ASN A 346 32.35 39.18 -4.77
CA ASN A 346 32.80 40.24 -3.88
C ASN A 346 32.20 40.15 -2.47
N ASN A 347 31.08 39.46 -2.29
CA ASN A 347 30.39 39.36 -1.01
C ASN A 347 29.66 38.03 -0.83
N LEU A 348 30.20 37.17 0.04
CA LEU A 348 29.66 35.85 0.36
C LEU A 348 28.25 35.87 0.96
N ASN A 349 27.77 37.02 1.45
CA ASN A 349 26.42 37.17 2.02
C ASN A 349 25.36 37.54 0.97
N ILE A 350 25.73 37.68 -0.30
CA ILE A 350 24.82 38.04 -1.38
C ILE A 350 24.72 36.86 -2.35
N TYR A 351 23.47 36.51 -2.69
CA TYR A 351 23.16 35.51 -3.70
C TYR A 351 22.63 36.20 -4.96
N GLU A 352 22.97 35.65 -6.11
CA GLU A 352 22.48 36.06 -7.43
C GLU A 352 21.80 34.87 -8.11
N TYR A 353 20.68 35.11 -8.77
CA TYR A 353 19.96 34.10 -9.56
C TYR A 353 20.66 33.89 -10.90
N ILE A 354 20.91 32.62 -11.26
CA ILE A 354 21.44 32.25 -12.58
C ILE A 354 20.22 31.95 -13.47
N ALA A 355 20.17 32.63 -14.62
CA ALA A 355 19.02 32.59 -15.53
C ALA A 355 18.99 31.31 -16.37
#